data_AF-Q3Z9P1-F1
#
_entry.id   AF-Q3Z9P1-F1
#
_cell.length_a   1.000
_cell.length_b   1.000
_cell.length_c   1.000
_cell.angle_alpha   90.00
_cell.angle_beta   90.00
_cell.angle_gamma   90.00
#
_symmetry.space_group_name_H-M   'P 1'
#
loop_
_entity.id
_entity.type
_entity.pdbx_description
1 polymer ?
#
loop_
_entity_poly.entity_id
_entity_poly.type
_entity_poly.pdbx_seq_one_letter_code
_entity_poly.pdbx_strand_id
1 'polypeptide(L)'
;MLFKFNLKRVLILLAGLSLLIAGLVGHLSESHGEDKSALYENYLADAFTGIADYSLLKVDPTNLGYIYAVEDNDDLLAGYVTITTGQGYGGLLTVVLNWSLDGEIQSISIPQNSDDKAWWDQLITGDFFDQYIGRKFDDALVLGADINAISGSTISCNGVALGVHAGRALVAEQLAKPYPIPEEKIKFGLSEALLIGGLCTVVLFRMLSVLARFRWVRYVTLFFGLGVLGIWLARPLSLTNFAVWIMGSPPHLNTNLFLYILVIGVVLLALIFGKNFYCYWLCPYSAVQEIAYKLGQVGLRPSAKWHKRLRNVRYFILWFALFFTILLGSVSITVFEPWGTLFSMKGSFDQWVLLGISVASGFFIYNAWCFYVCPVGAFMDIVLIVRRKGRDLWNTIGIPLIKRQVQVSRYDSDYCRVVNHLKNQVDIEGGVFGDVSIGNEEASLHESWVKNICHSTGIQAHLPLWNINREDILKMLIYYGFEVLMIVTDDSKLGKEWLGKKLDLDVLAELKNRFEKSEDGRVGYYHTLVVDGPIFQKRLNLEKVSAVFRRDEWGSNWYLDIEDYSLVSKYQ
;
A
#
# COMPACT_ATOMS: atom_id res chain seq x y z
N MET A 1 27.07 27.58 -11.68
CA MET A 1 26.40 27.11 -10.45
C MET A 1 24.99 26.63 -10.82
N LEU A 2 24.89 25.42 -11.37
CA LEU A 2 23.63 24.84 -11.84
C LEU A 2 23.12 23.88 -10.76
N PHE A 3 21.93 24.16 -10.20
CA PHE A 3 21.25 23.30 -9.24
C PHE A 3 21.13 21.87 -9.81
N LYS A 4 21.92 20.91 -9.31
CA LYS A 4 21.70 19.49 -9.57
C LYS A 4 20.45 19.04 -8.80
N PHE A 5 19.29 19.26 -9.39
CA PHE A 5 18.02 18.76 -8.87
C PHE A 5 18.04 17.23 -8.86
N ASN A 6 17.75 16.63 -7.70
CA ASN A 6 17.53 15.19 -7.62
C ASN A 6 16.23 14.87 -8.37
N LEU A 7 16.35 14.39 -9.61
CA LEU A 7 15.24 14.14 -10.53
C LEU A 7 14.12 13.33 -9.87
N LYS A 8 14.45 12.37 -8.99
CA LYS A 8 13.44 11.59 -8.26
C LYS A 8 12.66 12.44 -7.24
N ARG A 9 13.34 13.32 -6.50
CA ARG A 9 12.66 14.25 -5.58
C ARG A 9 11.82 15.26 -6.34
N VAL A 10 12.33 15.76 -7.46
CA VAL A 10 11.55 16.64 -8.36
C VAL A 10 10.32 15.93 -8.88
N LEU A 11 10.45 14.69 -9.38
CA LEU A 11 9.31 13.91 -9.86
C LEU A 11 8.27 13.65 -8.76
N ILE A 12 8.69 13.37 -7.52
CA ILE A 12 7.77 13.20 -6.39
C ILE A 12 7.08 14.52 -6.04
N LEU A 13 7.82 15.64 -6.02
CA LEU A 13 7.25 16.97 -5.77
C LEU A 13 6.28 17.39 -6.87
N LEU A 14 6.64 17.16 -8.14
CA LEU A 14 5.79 17.41 -9.29
C LEU A 14 4.54 16.53 -9.27
N ALA A 15 4.67 15.25 -8.91
CA ALA A 15 3.53 14.34 -8.75
C ALA A 15 2.59 14.80 -7.62
N GLY A 16 3.14 15.24 -6.48
CA GLY A 16 2.34 15.81 -5.39
C GLY A 16 1.66 17.11 -5.79
N LEU A 17 2.39 18.01 -6.44
CA LEU A 17 1.87 19.28 -6.95
C LEU A 17 0.80 19.05 -8.01
N SER A 18 0.96 18.07 -8.91
CA SER A 18 -0.04 17.76 -9.93
C SER A 18 -1.32 17.22 -9.33
N LEU A 19 -1.25 16.43 -8.24
CA LEU A 19 -2.44 16.00 -7.49
C LEU A 19 -3.13 17.18 -6.80
N LEU A 20 -2.37 18.12 -6.23
CA LEU A 20 -2.92 19.33 -5.63
C LEU A 20 -3.59 20.23 -6.68
N ILE A 21 -2.94 20.44 -7.84
CA ILE A 21 -3.50 21.20 -8.96
C ILE A 21 -4.76 20.50 -9.47
N ALA A 22 -4.73 19.18 -9.67
CA ALA A 22 -5.92 18.43 -10.06
C ALA A 22 -7.05 18.63 -9.04
N GLY A 23 -6.75 18.61 -7.74
CA GLY A 23 -7.74 18.85 -6.68
C GLY A 23 -8.31 20.26 -6.71
N LEU A 24 -7.47 21.28 -6.95
CA LEU A 24 -7.92 22.65 -7.12
C LEU A 24 -8.78 22.82 -8.37
N VAL A 25 -8.40 22.21 -9.49
CA VAL A 25 -9.18 22.24 -10.74
C VAL A 25 -10.51 21.51 -10.57
N GLY A 26 -10.51 20.32 -9.99
CA GLY A 26 -11.72 19.56 -9.69
C GLY A 26 -12.66 20.33 -8.75
N HIS A 27 -12.11 20.92 -7.68
CA HIS A 27 -12.91 21.72 -6.76
C HIS A 27 -13.42 23.02 -7.39
N LEU A 28 -12.63 23.71 -8.22
CA LEU A 28 -13.08 24.90 -8.94
C LEU A 28 -14.17 24.55 -9.98
N SER A 29 -14.09 23.37 -10.58
CA SER A 29 -15.13 22.84 -11.46
C SER A 29 -16.42 22.49 -10.70
N GLU A 30 -16.35 22.19 -9.41
CA GLU A 30 -17.52 22.02 -8.55
C GLU A 30 -18.03 23.35 -7.95
N SER A 31 -17.12 24.29 -7.64
CA SER A 31 -17.42 25.53 -6.92
C SER A 31 -17.81 26.71 -7.81
N HIS A 32 -17.49 26.67 -9.11
CA HIS A 32 -18.34 27.31 -10.11
C HIS A 32 -19.56 26.37 -10.24
N GLY A 33 -20.56 26.43 -9.36
CA GLY A 33 -21.41 27.60 -9.28
C GLY A 33 -22.20 27.84 -10.58
N GLU A 34 -22.08 26.96 -11.59
CA GLU A 34 -23.15 26.80 -12.56
C GLU A 34 -24.35 26.29 -11.79
N ASP A 35 -25.43 27.06 -11.88
CA ASP A 35 -26.74 26.64 -11.44
C ASP A 35 -27.04 25.29 -12.10
N LYS A 36 -26.83 24.18 -11.36
CA LYS A 36 -27.03 22.82 -11.88
C LYS A 36 -28.48 22.61 -12.33
N SER A 37 -29.39 23.53 -12.01
CA SER A 37 -30.72 23.65 -12.61
C SER A 37 -30.67 23.50 -14.13
N ALA A 38 -29.76 24.18 -14.84
CA ALA A 38 -29.65 24.11 -16.29
C ALA A 38 -29.15 22.74 -16.81
N LEU A 39 -28.29 22.06 -16.04
CA LEU A 39 -27.88 20.67 -16.33
C LEU A 39 -29.05 19.71 -16.11
N TYR A 40 -29.79 19.91 -15.02
CA TYR A 40 -30.92 19.09 -14.60
C TYR A 40 -32.16 19.29 -15.48
N GLU A 41 -32.35 20.48 -16.05
CA GLU A 41 -33.36 20.77 -17.08
C GLU A 41 -33.21 19.85 -18.30
N ASN A 42 -31.98 19.53 -18.70
CA ASN A 42 -31.74 18.58 -19.80
C ASN A 42 -32.24 17.15 -19.48
N TYR A 43 -32.31 16.78 -18.19
CA TYR A 43 -32.81 15.47 -17.78
C TYR A 43 -34.33 15.41 -17.67
N LEU A 44 -35.01 16.56 -17.60
CA LEU A 44 -36.48 16.63 -17.54
C LEU A 44 -37.09 16.12 -18.85
N ALA A 45 -36.49 16.46 -19.99
CA ALA A 45 -36.96 16.04 -21.31
C ALA A 45 -36.97 14.51 -21.50
N ASP A 46 -36.05 13.78 -20.84
CA ASP A 46 -35.97 12.32 -20.91
C ASP A 46 -36.95 11.63 -19.93
N ALA A 47 -37.45 12.35 -18.92
CA ALA A 47 -38.31 11.78 -17.87
C ALA A 47 -39.79 11.70 -18.30
N PHE A 48 -40.23 12.60 -19.19
CA PHE A 48 -41.61 12.69 -19.66
C PHE A 48 -41.66 12.67 -21.20
N THR A 49 -42.27 11.64 -21.78
CA THR A 49 -42.45 11.55 -23.24
C THR A 49 -43.66 12.37 -23.68
N GLY A 50 -43.48 13.69 -23.83
CA GLY A 50 -44.50 14.66 -24.25
C GLY A 50 -43.97 16.09 -24.16
N ILE A 51 -44.55 17.03 -24.93
CA ILE A 51 -44.25 18.46 -24.74
C ILE A 51 -44.99 18.88 -23.46
N ALA A 52 -44.22 19.17 -22.42
CA ALA A 52 -44.70 19.58 -21.10
C ALA A 52 -43.79 20.70 -20.59
N ASP A 53 -44.38 21.72 -19.96
CA ASP A 53 -43.63 22.76 -19.27
C ASP A 53 -43.30 22.31 -17.84
N TYR A 54 -42.13 22.72 -17.35
CA TYR A 54 -41.63 22.34 -16.03
C TYR A 54 -41.44 23.57 -15.15
N SER A 55 -42.01 23.56 -13.95
CA SER A 55 -41.83 24.62 -12.97
C SER A 55 -41.17 24.09 -11.68
N LEU A 56 -40.06 24.72 -11.26
CA LEU A 56 -39.34 24.31 -10.06
C LEU A 56 -40.17 24.65 -8.81
N LEU A 57 -40.53 23.64 -8.02
CA LEU A 57 -41.31 23.82 -6.80
C LEU A 57 -40.42 24.04 -5.58
N LYS A 58 -39.40 23.20 -5.40
CA LYS A 58 -38.53 23.23 -4.20
C LYS A 58 -37.15 22.64 -4.47
N VAL A 59 -36.17 23.16 -3.72
CA VAL A 59 -34.80 22.63 -3.61
C VAL A 59 -34.57 22.18 -2.17
N ASP A 60 -34.16 20.92 -1.98
CA ASP A 60 -33.59 20.41 -0.73
C ASP A 60 -32.06 20.44 -0.81
N PRO A 61 -31.41 21.47 -0.24
CA PRO A 61 -29.96 21.60 -0.27
C PRO A 61 -29.25 20.50 0.55
N THR A 62 -29.95 19.80 1.43
CA THR A 62 -29.36 18.79 2.33
C THR A 62 -29.01 17.50 1.59
N ASN A 63 -29.88 17.09 0.66
CA ASN A 63 -29.74 15.85 -0.11
C ASN A 63 -29.53 16.10 -1.62
N LEU A 64 -29.24 17.35 -2.01
CA LEU A 64 -29.14 17.78 -3.41
C LEU A 64 -30.38 17.36 -4.22
N GLY A 65 -31.56 17.60 -3.64
CA GLY A 65 -32.84 17.18 -4.19
C GLY A 65 -33.60 18.34 -4.82
N TYR A 66 -34.23 18.09 -5.97
CA TYR A 66 -35.06 19.05 -6.70
C TYR A 66 -36.40 18.40 -7.00
N ILE A 67 -37.47 19.18 -6.93
CA ILE A 67 -38.82 18.76 -7.35
C ILE A 67 -39.41 19.80 -8.29
N TYR A 68 -39.91 19.31 -9.43
CA TYR A 68 -40.54 20.08 -10.49
C TYR A 68 -42.00 19.64 -10.63
N ALA A 69 -42.91 20.60 -10.86
CA ALA A 69 -44.24 20.33 -11.38
C ALA A 69 -44.15 20.17 -12.90
N VAL A 70 -44.96 19.25 -13.43
CA VAL A 70 -45.11 19.01 -14.86
C VAL A 70 -46.49 19.50 -15.29
N GLU A 71 -46.55 20.40 -16.26
CA GLU A 71 -47.78 20.95 -16.81
C GLU A 71 -47.96 20.47 -18.26
N ASP A 72 -49.14 19.95 -18.61
CA ASP A 72 -49.48 19.59 -20.00
C ASP A 72 -49.76 20.87 -20.82
N ASN A 73 -49.94 20.72 -22.14
CA ASN A 73 -50.17 21.79 -23.12
C ASN A 73 -51.38 22.70 -22.82
N ASP A 74 -52.23 22.33 -21.88
CA ASP A 74 -53.38 23.10 -21.39
C ASP A 74 -53.10 23.82 -20.04
N ASP A 75 -51.83 23.96 -19.63
CA ASP A 75 -51.38 24.51 -18.33
C ASP A 75 -51.98 23.76 -17.11
N LEU A 76 -52.34 22.49 -17.29
CA LEU A 76 -52.86 21.62 -16.24
C LEU A 76 -51.75 20.76 -15.66
N LEU A 77 -51.70 20.70 -14.32
CA LEU A 77 -50.73 19.87 -13.61
C LEU A 77 -50.94 18.39 -13.97
N ALA A 78 -49.94 17.79 -14.60
CA ALA A 78 -49.92 16.40 -15.05
C ALA A 78 -49.18 15.46 -14.08
N GLY A 79 -48.22 15.98 -13.30
CA GLY A 79 -47.43 15.18 -12.37
C GLY A 79 -46.27 15.93 -11.75
N TYR A 80 -45.32 15.18 -11.19
CA TYR A 80 -44.10 15.72 -10.57
C TYR A 80 -42.86 14.97 -11.05
N VAL A 81 -41.75 15.70 -11.20
CA VAL A 81 -40.43 15.08 -11.44
C VAL A 81 -39.51 15.41 -10.28
N THR A 82 -38.85 14.41 -9.72
CA THR A 82 -37.81 14.61 -8.70
C THR A 82 -36.45 14.22 -9.23
N ILE A 83 -35.45 15.07 -8.98
CA ILE A 83 -34.05 14.83 -9.31
C ILE A 83 -33.28 14.80 -7.99
N THR A 84 -32.64 13.68 -7.70
CA THR A 84 -31.92 13.46 -6.43
C THR A 84 -30.60 12.76 -6.68
N THR A 85 -29.78 12.64 -5.64
CA THR A 85 -28.48 11.98 -5.74
C THR A 85 -28.36 10.80 -4.79
N GLY A 86 -27.62 9.77 -5.21
CA GLY A 86 -27.33 8.60 -4.39
C GLY A 86 -25.91 8.09 -4.61
N GLN A 87 -25.25 7.57 -3.57
CA GLN A 87 -23.86 7.10 -3.67
C GLN A 87 -23.79 5.67 -4.24
N GLY A 88 -23.32 5.54 -5.48
CA GLY A 88 -22.99 4.27 -6.14
C GLY A 88 -21.56 3.79 -5.86
N TYR A 89 -21.13 2.72 -6.54
CA TYR A 89 -19.80 2.14 -6.36
C TYR A 89 -18.68 3.02 -6.95
N GLY A 90 -18.90 3.59 -8.14
CA GLY A 90 -17.95 4.41 -8.87
C GLY A 90 -18.09 5.92 -8.65
N GLY A 91 -19.15 6.35 -7.94
CA GLY A 91 -19.40 7.76 -7.61
C GLY A 91 -20.86 8.06 -7.32
N LEU A 92 -21.22 9.35 -7.34
CA LEU A 92 -22.60 9.80 -7.23
C LEU A 92 -23.41 9.41 -8.48
N LEU A 93 -24.65 8.99 -8.24
CA LEU A 93 -25.67 8.67 -9.23
C LEU A 93 -26.74 9.76 -9.16
N THR A 94 -27.16 10.27 -10.31
CA THR A 94 -28.31 11.19 -10.39
C THR A 94 -29.56 10.36 -10.68
N VAL A 95 -30.51 10.33 -9.76
CA VAL A 95 -31.76 9.56 -9.87
C VAL A 95 -32.90 10.52 -10.21
N VAL A 96 -33.51 10.31 -11.37
CA VAL A 96 -34.65 11.07 -11.87
C VAL A 96 -35.88 10.16 -11.82
N LEU A 97 -36.94 10.64 -11.16
CA LEU A 97 -38.20 9.91 -11.03
C LEU A 97 -39.35 10.78 -11.54
N ASN A 98 -40.20 10.16 -12.34
CA ASN A 98 -41.47 10.73 -12.74
C ASN A 98 -42.59 10.16 -11.85
N TRP A 99 -43.43 11.04 -11.32
CA TRP A 99 -44.50 10.73 -10.40
C TRP A 99 -45.84 11.21 -10.95
N SER A 100 -46.87 10.38 -10.78
CA SER A 100 -48.25 10.80 -11.01
C SER A 100 -48.72 11.81 -9.95
N LEU A 101 -49.86 12.46 -10.18
CA LEU A 101 -50.52 13.34 -9.20
C LEU A 101 -50.83 12.65 -7.85
N ASP A 102 -51.02 11.33 -7.88
CA ASP A 102 -51.26 10.51 -6.69
C ASP A 102 -49.95 9.99 -6.05
N GLY A 103 -48.79 10.39 -6.59
CA GLY A 103 -47.46 10.00 -6.13
C GLY A 103 -47.07 8.56 -6.48
N GLU A 104 -47.49 8.06 -7.64
CA GLU A 104 -47.06 6.77 -8.19
C GLU A 104 -45.87 6.94 -9.14
N ILE A 105 -44.84 6.10 -9.03
CA ILE A 105 -43.65 6.15 -9.89
C ILE A 105 -44.02 5.65 -11.29
N GLN A 106 -43.98 6.54 -12.28
CA GLN A 106 -44.27 6.23 -13.68
C GLN A 106 -43.01 5.85 -14.46
N SER A 107 -41.87 6.46 -14.15
CA SER A 107 -40.59 6.16 -14.77
C SER A 107 -39.42 6.46 -13.82
N ILE A 108 -38.31 5.78 -14.06
CA ILE A 108 -37.03 6.01 -13.37
C ILE A 108 -35.91 6.10 -14.42
N SER A 109 -35.07 7.11 -14.31
CA SER A 109 -33.90 7.31 -15.17
C SER A 109 -32.67 7.70 -14.34
N ILE A 110 -31.51 7.21 -14.77
CA ILE A 110 -30.22 7.48 -14.12
C ILE A 110 -29.28 8.07 -15.17
N PRO A 111 -29.49 9.35 -15.57
CA PRO A 111 -28.77 9.97 -16.67
C PRO A 111 -27.27 10.12 -16.39
N GLN A 112 -26.90 10.24 -15.12
CA GLN A 112 -25.51 10.31 -14.69
C GLN A 112 -25.19 9.16 -13.74
N ASN A 113 -24.32 8.26 -14.20
CA ASN A 113 -23.73 7.22 -13.39
C ASN A 113 -22.23 7.17 -13.65
N SER A 114 -21.46 6.89 -12.60
CA SER A 114 -20.00 6.67 -12.70
C SER A 114 -19.63 5.23 -12.37
N ASP A 115 -20.59 4.33 -12.27
CA ASP A 115 -20.35 2.93 -11.93
C ASP A 115 -19.75 2.17 -13.12
N ASP A 116 -18.96 1.13 -12.84
CA ASP A 116 -18.34 0.32 -13.88
C ASP A 116 -19.41 -0.38 -14.72
N LYS A 117 -19.25 -0.33 -16.05
CA LYS A 117 -20.25 -0.78 -17.02
C LYS A 117 -20.67 -2.24 -16.81
N ALA A 118 -19.73 -3.14 -16.49
CA ALA A 118 -20.05 -4.56 -16.33
C ALA A 118 -20.97 -4.83 -15.13
N TRP A 119 -20.94 -3.94 -14.13
CA TRP A 119 -21.81 -3.98 -12.97
C TRP A 119 -23.11 -3.23 -13.20
N TRP A 120 -23.05 -2.09 -13.89
CA TRP A 120 -24.22 -1.29 -14.24
C TRP A 120 -25.18 -2.04 -15.17
N ASP A 121 -24.64 -2.72 -16.19
CA ASP A 121 -25.42 -3.54 -17.13
C ASP A 121 -26.25 -4.62 -16.40
N GLN A 122 -25.86 -5.05 -15.18
CA GLN A 122 -26.62 -6.03 -14.40
C GLN A 122 -27.87 -5.44 -13.74
N LEU A 123 -27.89 -4.15 -13.42
CA LEU A 123 -29.10 -3.49 -12.94
C LEU A 123 -30.11 -3.39 -14.08
N ILE A 124 -29.63 -3.06 -15.29
CA ILE A 124 -30.46 -2.98 -16.49
C ILE A 124 -31.01 -4.36 -16.88
N THR A 125 -30.14 -5.36 -17.02
CA THR A 125 -30.55 -6.73 -17.44
C THR A 125 -31.24 -7.54 -16.35
N GLY A 126 -31.14 -7.11 -15.09
CA GLY A 126 -31.77 -7.75 -13.95
C GLY A 126 -33.13 -7.14 -13.58
N ASP A 127 -33.71 -6.32 -14.46
CA ASP A 127 -34.99 -5.63 -14.27
C ASP A 127 -35.09 -4.91 -12.92
N PHE A 128 -33.97 -4.35 -12.45
CA PHE A 128 -33.89 -3.72 -11.13
C PHE A 128 -34.78 -2.48 -11.04
N PHE A 129 -34.81 -1.69 -12.11
CA PHE A 129 -35.54 -0.44 -12.20
C PHE A 129 -37.05 -0.65 -12.31
N ASP A 130 -37.48 -1.71 -12.99
CA ASP A 130 -38.89 -2.03 -13.21
C ASP A 130 -39.64 -2.34 -11.90
N GLN A 131 -38.92 -2.77 -10.86
CA GLN A 131 -39.49 -3.04 -9.54
C GLN A 131 -40.05 -1.79 -8.84
N TYR A 132 -39.62 -0.60 -9.26
CA TYR A 132 -40.10 0.68 -8.73
C TYR A 132 -41.33 1.21 -9.49
N ILE A 133 -41.52 0.81 -10.75
CA ILE A 133 -42.61 1.31 -11.58
C ILE A 133 -43.95 0.83 -11.02
N GLY A 134 -44.91 1.75 -10.90
CA GLY A 134 -46.23 1.50 -10.33
C GLY A 134 -46.29 1.50 -8.79
N ARG A 135 -45.16 1.73 -8.12
CA ARG A 135 -45.13 1.86 -6.65
C ARG A 135 -45.51 3.29 -6.25
N LYS A 136 -46.21 3.42 -5.12
CA LYS A 136 -46.58 4.72 -4.55
C LYS A 136 -45.54 5.25 -3.58
N PHE A 137 -45.56 6.56 -3.36
CA PHE A 137 -44.67 7.24 -2.41
C PHE A 137 -44.85 6.76 -0.96
N ASP A 138 -45.98 6.14 -0.62
CA ASP A 138 -46.26 5.58 0.71
C ASP A 138 -46.03 4.06 0.80
N ASP A 139 -45.62 3.41 -0.29
CA ASP A 139 -45.24 2.00 -0.29
C ASP A 139 -43.94 1.75 0.47
N ALA A 140 -43.81 0.52 0.98
CA ALA A 140 -42.55 0.00 1.45
C ALA A 140 -41.63 -0.26 0.24
N LEU A 141 -40.49 0.43 0.21
CA LEU A 141 -39.49 0.36 -0.86
C LEU A 141 -38.13 -0.14 -0.33
N VAL A 142 -38.14 -0.99 0.69
CA VAL A 142 -36.92 -1.38 1.40
C VAL A 142 -36.10 -2.34 0.54
N LEU A 143 -34.85 -1.95 0.24
CA LEU A 143 -33.93 -2.81 -0.50
C LEU A 143 -33.61 -4.09 0.28
N GLY A 144 -33.81 -5.24 -0.37
CA GLY A 144 -33.67 -6.58 0.19
C GLY A 144 -34.92 -7.13 0.88
N ALA A 145 -36.01 -6.36 0.96
CA ALA A 145 -37.31 -6.81 1.45
C ALA A 145 -38.40 -6.62 0.39
N ASP A 146 -38.63 -5.37 -0.03
CA ASP A 146 -39.65 -5.02 -1.04
C ASP A 146 -39.08 -4.90 -2.44
N ILE A 147 -37.80 -4.51 -2.53
CA ILE A 147 -37.03 -4.40 -3.77
C ILE A 147 -35.87 -5.38 -3.73
N ASN A 148 -35.79 -6.27 -4.71
CA ASN A 148 -34.71 -7.24 -4.82
C ASN A 148 -33.42 -6.57 -5.31
N ALA A 149 -32.37 -6.64 -4.49
CA ALA A 149 -31.03 -6.22 -4.89
C ALA A 149 -30.39 -7.22 -5.86
N ILE A 150 -29.60 -6.72 -6.81
CA ILE A 150 -28.84 -7.56 -7.73
C ILE A 150 -27.56 -8.06 -7.04
N SER A 151 -27.37 -9.38 -7.05
CA SER A 151 -26.21 -10.03 -6.43
C SER A 151 -24.91 -9.59 -7.12
N GLY A 152 -24.02 -9.00 -6.32
CA GLY A 152 -22.73 -8.47 -6.78
C GLY A 152 -22.73 -6.96 -7.08
N SER A 153 -23.89 -6.35 -7.36
CA SER A 153 -24.04 -4.91 -7.59
C SER A 153 -24.76 -4.20 -6.42
N THR A 154 -24.65 -4.74 -5.20
CA THR A 154 -25.40 -4.27 -4.03
C THR A 154 -25.15 -2.79 -3.70
N ILE A 155 -23.90 -2.30 -3.87
CA ILE A 155 -23.56 -0.90 -3.57
C ILE A 155 -24.28 0.04 -4.54
N SER A 156 -24.29 -0.29 -5.83
CA SER A 156 -25.03 0.44 -6.87
C SER A 156 -26.54 0.42 -6.62
N CYS A 157 -27.11 -0.76 -6.31
CA CYS A 157 -28.52 -0.88 -5.94
C CYS A 157 -28.87 -0.02 -4.72
N ASN A 158 -28.00 0.02 -3.71
CA ASN A 158 -28.17 0.86 -2.53
C ASN A 158 -28.10 2.36 -2.88
N GLY A 159 -27.19 2.75 -3.76
CA GLY A 159 -27.12 4.13 -4.26
C GLY A 159 -28.41 4.57 -4.94
N VAL A 160 -28.96 3.74 -5.83
CA VAL A 160 -30.26 4.02 -6.48
C VAL A 160 -31.39 4.07 -5.45
N ALA A 161 -31.46 3.10 -4.53
CA ALA A 161 -32.50 3.07 -3.50
C ALA A 161 -32.48 4.33 -2.60
N LEU A 162 -31.29 4.83 -2.24
CA LEU A 162 -31.13 6.07 -1.49
C LEU A 162 -31.67 7.28 -2.27
N GLY A 163 -31.33 7.38 -3.57
CA GLY A 163 -31.89 8.43 -4.43
C GLY A 163 -33.42 8.34 -4.53
N VAL A 164 -33.96 7.12 -4.69
CA VAL A 164 -35.41 6.90 -4.69
C VAL A 164 -36.06 7.33 -3.38
N HIS A 165 -35.46 7.00 -2.24
CA HIS A 165 -35.97 7.42 -0.93
C HIS A 165 -35.93 8.94 -0.73
N ALA A 166 -34.90 9.61 -1.26
CA ALA A 166 -34.81 11.07 -1.24
C ALA A 166 -35.90 11.69 -2.13
N GLY A 167 -36.09 11.19 -3.36
CA GLY A 167 -37.14 11.67 -4.27
C GLY A 167 -38.54 11.47 -3.69
N ARG A 168 -38.78 10.30 -3.09
CA ARG A 168 -40.01 9.98 -2.37
C ARG A 168 -40.30 10.98 -1.25
N ALA A 169 -39.30 11.36 -0.46
CA ALA A 169 -39.49 12.32 0.63
C ALA A 169 -39.96 13.69 0.12
N LEU A 170 -39.44 14.15 -1.02
CA LEU A 170 -39.85 15.40 -1.66
C LEU A 170 -41.32 15.36 -2.13
N VAL A 171 -41.73 14.29 -2.82
CA VAL A 171 -43.13 14.15 -3.28
C VAL A 171 -44.09 13.96 -2.11
N ALA A 172 -43.69 13.18 -1.10
CA ALA A 172 -44.48 12.97 0.10
C ALA A 172 -44.78 14.29 0.83
N GLU A 173 -43.78 15.17 0.92
CA GLU A 173 -43.95 16.52 1.47
C GLU A 173 -44.88 17.38 0.59
N GLN A 174 -44.71 17.33 -0.74
CA GLN A 174 -45.55 18.06 -1.69
C GLN A 174 -47.03 17.64 -1.63
N LEU A 175 -47.29 16.35 -1.40
CA LEU A 175 -48.64 15.78 -1.23
C LEU A 175 -49.19 15.94 0.20
N ALA A 176 -48.53 16.74 1.05
CA ALA A 176 -48.89 16.98 2.45
C ALA A 176 -48.99 15.71 3.31
N LYS A 177 -48.26 14.65 2.93
CA LYS A 177 -48.15 13.37 3.64
C LYS A 177 -46.67 13.01 3.86
N PRO A 178 -45.94 13.80 4.67
CA PRO A 178 -44.50 13.64 4.80
C PRO A 178 -44.15 12.22 5.28
N TYR A 179 -43.34 11.53 4.48
CA TYR A 179 -42.80 10.22 4.81
C TYR A 179 -41.35 10.40 5.25
N PRO A 180 -41.01 10.21 6.54
CA PRO A 180 -39.64 10.39 6.99
C PRO A 180 -38.73 9.34 6.34
N ILE A 181 -37.56 9.76 5.87
CA ILE A 181 -36.54 8.84 5.36
C ILE A 181 -36.21 7.86 6.49
N PRO A 182 -36.44 6.54 6.32
CA PRO A 182 -36.19 5.57 7.37
C PRO A 182 -34.72 5.60 7.78
N GLU A 183 -34.43 5.76 9.07
CA GLU A 183 -33.05 5.68 9.57
C GLU A 183 -32.52 4.25 9.38
N GLU A 184 -31.59 4.09 8.44
CA GLU A 184 -30.90 2.82 8.26
C GLU A 184 -29.97 2.57 9.46
N LYS A 185 -30.24 1.52 10.25
CA LYS A 185 -29.37 1.13 11.36
C LYS A 185 -28.10 0.44 10.84
N ILE A 186 -26.99 0.61 11.55
CA ILE A 186 -25.75 -0.12 11.27
C ILE A 186 -26.01 -1.63 11.38
N LYS A 187 -25.82 -2.35 10.27
CA LYS A 187 -25.96 -3.81 10.21
C LYS A 187 -24.60 -4.47 10.45
N PHE A 188 -24.45 -5.20 11.54
CA PHE A 188 -23.31 -6.09 11.78
C PHE A 188 -23.73 -7.53 11.50
N GLY A 189 -23.02 -8.20 10.61
CA GLY A 189 -23.30 -9.56 10.19
C GLY A 189 -22.08 -10.47 10.23
N LEU A 190 -22.24 -11.65 9.64
CA LEU A 190 -21.19 -12.66 9.56
C LEU A 190 -19.99 -12.18 8.73
N SER A 191 -20.23 -11.37 7.69
CA SER A 191 -19.18 -10.80 6.84
C SER A 191 -18.20 -9.94 7.63
N GLU A 192 -18.71 -9.05 8.49
CA GLU A 192 -17.89 -8.17 9.33
C GLU A 192 -17.15 -8.97 10.40
N ALA A 193 -17.83 -9.92 11.04
CA ALA A 193 -17.22 -10.81 12.04
C ALA A 193 -16.05 -11.62 11.45
N LEU A 194 -16.22 -12.19 10.26
CA LEU A 194 -15.18 -12.96 9.59
C LEU A 194 -14.00 -12.08 9.15
N LEU A 195 -14.25 -10.85 8.68
CA LEU A 195 -13.17 -9.92 8.34
C LEU A 195 -12.35 -9.54 9.57
N ILE A 196 -13.01 -9.17 10.68
CA ILE A 196 -12.34 -8.85 11.94
C ILE A 196 -11.55 -10.07 12.42
N GLY A 197 -12.17 -11.25 12.43
CA GLY A 197 -11.52 -12.51 12.79
C GLY A 197 -10.29 -12.79 11.94
N GLY A 198 -10.36 -12.58 10.62
CA GLY A 198 -9.24 -12.72 9.70
C GLY A 198 -8.10 -11.75 10.00
N LEU A 199 -8.40 -10.46 10.20
CA LEU A 199 -7.40 -9.45 10.56
C LEU A 199 -6.75 -9.74 11.91
N CYS A 200 -7.53 -10.07 12.94
CA CYS A 200 -7.04 -10.45 14.26
C CYS A 200 -6.16 -11.70 14.21
N THR A 201 -6.57 -12.73 13.47
CA THR A 201 -5.81 -13.97 13.31
C THR A 201 -4.47 -13.71 12.61
N VAL A 202 -4.46 -12.87 11.58
CA VAL A 202 -3.23 -12.45 10.90
C VAL A 202 -2.29 -11.69 11.84
N VAL A 203 -2.82 -10.79 12.69
CA VAL A 203 -2.02 -10.10 13.70
C VAL A 203 -1.46 -11.11 14.71
N LEU A 204 -2.30 -11.98 15.27
CA LEU A 204 -1.92 -13.02 16.22
C LEU A 204 -0.78 -13.89 15.66
N PHE A 205 -0.98 -14.47 14.47
CA PHE A 205 -0.05 -15.39 13.84
C PHE A 205 1.26 -14.75 13.41
N ARG A 206 1.21 -13.48 12.98
CA ARG A 206 2.42 -12.76 12.59
C ARG A 206 3.20 -12.19 13.77
N MET A 207 2.52 -11.87 14.87
CA MET A 207 3.13 -11.20 16.02
C MET A 207 3.60 -12.16 17.12
N LEU A 208 2.96 -13.31 17.29
CA LEU A 208 3.40 -14.31 18.25
C LEU A 208 4.56 -15.14 17.69
N SER A 209 5.75 -15.02 18.28
CA SER A 209 6.99 -15.69 17.85
C SER A 209 6.84 -17.22 17.77
N VAL A 210 6.11 -17.82 18.72
CA VAL A 210 5.83 -19.27 18.78
C VAL A 210 5.05 -19.77 17.57
N LEU A 211 4.16 -18.95 17.01
CA LEU A 211 3.36 -19.29 15.82
C LEU A 211 4.07 -18.89 14.54
N ALA A 212 4.77 -17.74 14.55
CA ALA A 212 5.48 -17.20 13.39
C ALA A 212 6.61 -18.12 12.88
N ARG A 213 7.15 -19.01 13.72
CA ARG A 213 8.12 -20.04 13.29
C ARG A 213 7.54 -21.04 12.28
N PHE A 214 6.22 -21.24 12.31
CA PHE A 214 5.55 -22.22 11.47
C PHE A 214 5.09 -21.60 10.15
N ARG A 215 5.79 -21.93 9.06
CA ARG A 215 5.50 -21.37 7.73
C ARG A 215 4.08 -21.70 7.21
N TRP A 216 3.48 -22.80 7.67
CA TRP A 216 2.12 -23.21 7.25
C TRP A 216 1.03 -22.26 7.75
N VAL A 217 1.27 -21.59 8.87
CA VAL A 217 0.31 -20.68 9.52
C VAL A 217 -0.04 -19.50 8.61
N ARG A 218 0.93 -18.98 7.84
CA ARG A 218 0.65 -17.96 6.82
C ARG A 218 -0.28 -18.47 5.73
N TYR A 219 -0.09 -19.71 5.30
CA TYR A 219 -0.94 -20.29 4.26
C TYR A 219 -2.38 -20.46 4.74
N VAL A 220 -2.62 -20.77 6.02
CA VAL A 220 -3.97 -20.83 6.60
C VAL A 220 -4.69 -19.49 6.44
N THR A 221 -4.08 -18.38 6.83
CA THR A 221 -4.72 -17.07 6.71
C THR A 221 -4.86 -16.63 5.26
N LEU A 222 -3.92 -17.03 4.39
CA LEU A 222 -3.95 -16.72 2.97
C LEU A 222 -5.07 -17.50 2.25
N PHE A 223 -5.28 -18.77 2.61
CA PHE A 223 -6.40 -19.58 2.12
C PHE A 223 -7.73 -19.12 2.70
N PHE A 224 -7.77 -18.68 3.96
CA PHE A 224 -8.94 -18.00 4.52
C PHE A 224 -9.27 -16.74 3.72
N GLY A 225 -8.27 -15.90 3.43
CA GLY A 225 -8.42 -14.74 2.57
C GLY A 225 -9.00 -15.09 1.21
N LEU A 226 -8.44 -16.11 0.55
CA LEU A 226 -8.92 -16.61 -0.75
C LEU A 226 -10.36 -17.12 -0.70
N GLY A 227 -10.70 -17.98 0.27
CA GLY A 227 -12.02 -18.59 0.36
C GLY A 227 -13.11 -17.61 0.82
N VAL A 228 -12.83 -16.79 1.83
CA VAL A 228 -13.82 -15.90 2.44
C VAL A 228 -13.86 -14.55 1.74
N LEU A 229 -12.74 -13.82 1.69
CA LEU A 229 -12.74 -12.46 1.11
C LEU A 229 -12.76 -12.46 -0.42
N GLY A 230 -12.12 -13.48 -1.03
CA GLY A 230 -12.12 -13.70 -2.47
C GLY A 230 -13.41 -14.37 -2.96
N ILE A 231 -13.54 -15.68 -2.74
CA ILE A 231 -14.58 -16.50 -3.40
C ILE A 231 -15.98 -16.24 -2.82
N TRP A 232 -16.14 -16.25 -1.49
CA TRP A 232 -17.47 -16.13 -0.87
C TRP A 232 -18.01 -14.71 -0.90
N LEU A 233 -17.21 -13.73 -0.47
CA LEU A 233 -17.64 -12.34 -0.39
C LEU A 233 -17.37 -11.54 -1.67
N ALA A 234 -16.38 -11.92 -2.49
CA ALA A 234 -15.92 -11.14 -3.64
C ALA A 234 -15.64 -9.64 -3.32
N ARG A 235 -15.16 -9.36 -2.11
CA ARG A 235 -14.89 -8.00 -1.60
C ARG A 235 -13.45 -7.81 -1.09
N PRO A 236 -12.43 -8.08 -1.92
CA PRO A 236 -11.06 -7.75 -1.58
C PRO A 236 -10.82 -6.22 -1.51
N LEU A 237 -9.75 -5.83 -0.82
CA LEU A 237 -9.28 -4.44 -0.77
C LEU A 237 -8.88 -3.93 -2.16
N SER A 238 -9.57 -2.89 -2.62
CA SER A 238 -9.38 -2.21 -3.91
C SER A 238 -8.71 -0.84 -3.76
N LEU A 239 -8.15 -0.29 -4.85
CA LEU A 239 -7.74 1.11 -4.91
C LEU A 239 -8.96 2.05 -4.83
N THR A 240 -10.09 1.68 -5.44
CA THR A 240 -11.37 2.39 -5.39
C THR A 240 -11.80 2.65 -3.97
N ASN A 241 -11.62 1.66 -3.10
CA ASN A 241 -11.89 1.82 -1.68
C ASN A 241 -11.13 3.03 -1.15
N PHE A 242 -9.81 3.13 -1.31
CA PHE A 242 -9.07 4.31 -0.83
C PHE A 242 -9.47 5.63 -1.51
N ALA A 243 -9.76 5.58 -2.80
CA ALA A 243 -10.02 6.77 -3.61
C ALA A 243 -11.33 7.47 -3.25
N VAL A 244 -12.40 6.76 -2.87
CA VAL A 244 -13.67 7.38 -2.46
C VAL A 244 -13.51 8.30 -1.24
N TRP A 245 -12.60 7.99 -0.30
CA TRP A 245 -12.28 8.89 0.82
C TRP A 245 -11.46 10.10 0.38
N ILE A 246 -10.54 9.93 -0.57
CA ILE A 246 -9.74 11.04 -1.11
C ILE A 246 -10.65 12.03 -1.85
N MET A 247 -11.69 11.53 -2.52
CA MET A 247 -12.72 12.32 -3.20
C MET A 247 -13.77 12.92 -2.26
N GLY A 248 -13.69 12.70 -0.94
CA GLY A 248 -14.65 13.25 0.02
C GLY A 248 -16.06 12.66 -0.09
N SER A 249 -16.23 11.54 -0.81
CA SER A 249 -17.53 10.89 -1.05
C SER A 249 -17.52 9.43 -0.55
N PRO A 250 -17.16 9.16 0.72
CA PRO A 250 -17.20 7.80 1.23
C PRO A 250 -18.66 7.29 1.35
N PRO A 251 -18.93 6.00 1.05
CA PRO A 251 -20.25 5.42 1.23
C PRO A 251 -20.74 5.54 2.68
N HIS A 252 -22.05 5.64 2.88
CA HIS A 252 -22.63 5.73 4.23
C HIS A 252 -22.23 4.53 5.11
N LEU A 253 -21.84 4.81 6.36
CA LEU A 253 -21.38 3.80 7.32
C LEU A 253 -22.42 2.70 7.56
N ASN A 254 -23.71 3.08 7.60
CA ASN A 254 -24.79 2.18 7.99
C ASN A 254 -25.00 1.04 6.98
N THR A 255 -24.66 1.27 5.72
CA THR A 255 -24.77 0.30 4.62
C THR A 255 -23.45 -0.36 4.26
N ASN A 256 -22.32 0.28 4.57
CA ASN A 256 -20.99 -0.13 4.12
C ASN A 256 -19.99 -0.39 5.25
N LEU A 257 -20.45 -0.80 6.44
CA LEU A 257 -19.60 -1.09 7.61
C LEU A 257 -18.40 -1.99 7.28
N PHE A 258 -18.58 -3.02 6.44
CA PHE A 258 -17.52 -3.90 5.99
C PHE A 258 -16.31 -3.15 5.41
N LEU A 259 -16.56 -2.16 4.53
CA LEU A 259 -15.54 -1.39 3.84
C LEU A 259 -14.77 -0.49 4.81
N TYR A 260 -15.45 0.06 5.82
CA TYR A 260 -14.82 0.81 6.91
C TYR A 260 -13.88 -0.07 7.72
N ILE A 261 -14.34 -1.26 8.16
CA ILE A 261 -13.51 -2.22 8.90
C ILE A 261 -12.29 -2.62 8.05
N LEU A 262 -12.49 -2.90 6.76
CA LEU A 262 -11.43 -3.34 5.87
C LEU A 262 -10.37 -2.26 5.70
N VAL A 263 -10.76 -1.05 5.32
CA VAL A 263 -9.78 -0.01 4.96
C VAL A 263 -9.14 0.60 6.21
N ILE A 264 -9.96 1.02 7.17
CA ILE A 264 -9.46 1.64 8.41
C ILE A 264 -8.66 0.59 9.19
N GLY A 265 -9.17 -0.64 9.31
CA GLY A 265 -8.46 -1.73 9.98
C GLY A 265 -7.10 -2.02 9.35
N VAL A 266 -7.02 -2.15 8.03
CA VAL A 266 -5.74 -2.43 7.34
C VAL A 266 -4.75 -1.28 7.47
N VAL A 267 -5.20 -0.04 7.32
CA VAL A 267 -4.35 1.16 7.46
C VAL A 267 -3.88 1.32 8.91
N LEU A 268 -4.78 1.21 9.89
CA LEU A 268 -4.44 1.32 11.31
C LEU A 268 -3.45 0.23 11.72
N LEU A 269 -3.65 -1.03 11.32
CA LEU A 269 -2.70 -2.10 11.63
C LEU A 269 -1.31 -1.81 11.03
N ALA A 270 -1.24 -1.29 9.80
CA ALA A 270 0.02 -0.88 9.20
C ALA A 270 0.66 0.31 9.95
N LEU A 271 -0.14 1.29 10.37
CA LEU A 271 0.30 2.45 11.13
C LEU A 271 0.70 2.10 12.56
N ILE A 272 0.07 1.13 13.23
CA ILE A 272 0.36 0.77 14.63
C ILE A 272 1.59 -0.14 14.71
N PHE A 273 1.66 -1.17 13.87
CA PHE A 273 2.70 -2.20 13.97
C PHE A 273 3.84 -2.02 12.95
N GLY A 274 3.71 -1.12 11.96
CA GLY A 274 4.74 -0.87 10.95
C GLY A 274 4.97 -2.01 9.98
N LYS A 275 3.95 -2.86 9.77
CA LYS A 275 4.01 -4.02 8.89
C LYS A 275 2.76 -4.08 8.02
N ASN A 276 2.88 -4.54 6.77
CA ASN A 276 1.72 -4.75 5.88
C ASN A 276 1.08 -6.12 6.13
N PHE A 277 -0.02 -6.17 6.89
CA PHE A 277 -0.72 -7.42 7.25
C PHE A 277 -1.64 -7.92 6.12
N TYR A 278 -2.31 -7.03 5.40
CA TYR A 278 -3.27 -7.44 4.39
C TYR A 278 -2.61 -8.08 3.16
N CYS A 279 -1.75 -7.34 2.45
CA CYS A 279 -1.28 -7.74 1.12
C CYS A 279 -0.51 -9.07 1.10
N TYR A 280 0.12 -9.45 2.22
CA TYR A 280 0.98 -10.64 2.30
C TYR A 280 0.38 -11.82 3.09
N TRP A 281 -0.63 -11.58 3.95
CA TRP A 281 -1.21 -12.64 4.79
C TRP A 281 -2.69 -12.91 4.52
N LEU A 282 -3.44 -11.94 4.02
CA LEU A 282 -4.90 -12.03 3.89
C LEU A 282 -5.42 -11.75 2.48
N CYS A 283 -4.61 -11.12 1.62
CA CYS A 283 -5.05 -10.74 0.29
C CYS A 283 -5.34 -12.00 -0.57
N PRO A 284 -6.58 -12.17 -1.05
CA PRO A 284 -6.96 -13.34 -1.84
C PRO A 284 -6.22 -13.39 -3.17
N TYR A 285 -5.93 -12.22 -3.78
CA TYR A 285 -5.20 -12.19 -5.04
C TYR A 285 -3.72 -12.58 -4.91
N SER A 286 -3.11 -12.30 -3.74
CA SER A 286 -1.77 -12.84 -3.46
C SER A 286 -1.78 -14.36 -3.38
N ALA A 287 -2.86 -14.96 -2.86
CA ALA A 287 -3.00 -16.42 -2.85
C ALA A 287 -3.03 -16.99 -4.27
N VAL A 288 -3.79 -16.36 -5.17
CA VAL A 288 -3.89 -16.75 -6.58
C VAL A 288 -2.54 -16.69 -7.28
N GLN A 289 -1.79 -15.60 -7.10
CA GLN A 289 -0.44 -15.45 -7.68
C GLN A 289 0.55 -16.48 -7.15
N GLU A 290 0.48 -16.83 -5.85
CA GLU A 290 1.35 -17.87 -5.28
C GLU A 290 0.97 -19.28 -5.76
N ILE A 291 -0.32 -19.55 -5.95
CA ILE A 291 -0.79 -20.80 -6.54
C ILE A 291 -0.31 -20.89 -8.00
N ALA A 292 -0.49 -19.84 -8.80
CA ALA A 292 -0.02 -19.79 -10.19
C ALA A 292 1.49 -20.04 -10.28
N TYR A 293 2.28 -19.43 -9.40
CA TYR A 293 3.72 -19.67 -9.34
C TYR A 293 4.08 -21.12 -8.99
N LYS A 294 3.38 -21.73 -8.02
CA LYS A 294 3.59 -23.14 -7.65
C LYS A 294 3.23 -24.11 -8.76
N LEU A 295 2.28 -23.75 -9.63
CA LEU A 295 1.91 -24.53 -10.81
C LEU A 295 2.93 -24.34 -11.96
N GLY A 296 3.44 -23.12 -12.15
CA GLY A 296 4.37 -22.82 -13.24
C GLY A 296 5.82 -23.23 -12.98
N GLN A 297 6.31 -23.05 -11.75
CA GLN A 297 7.67 -23.38 -11.28
C GLN A 297 8.85 -22.86 -12.15
N VAL A 298 8.61 -21.92 -13.07
CA VAL A 298 9.65 -21.42 -13.99
C VAL A 298 10.73 -20.61 -13.24
N GLY A 299 10.33 -19.88 -12.20
CA GLY A 299 11.29 -19.23 -11.29
C GLY A 299 12.09 -18.08 -11.89
N LEU A 300 11.55 -17.36 -12.88
CA LEU A 300 12.23 -16.20 -13.48
C LEU A 300 12.45 -15.10 -12.43
N ARG A 301 13.68 -14.61 -12.36
CA ARG A 301 14.08 -13.51 -11.46
C ARG A 301 14.67 -12.37 -12.28
N PRO A 302 13.99 -11.20 -12.37
CA PRO A 302 14.55 -10.05 -13.04
C PRO A 302 15.88 -9.63 -12.41
N SER A 303 16.84 -9.17 -13.22
CA SER A 303 18.09 -8.62 -12.69
C SER A 303 17.82 -7.42 -11.78
N ALA A 304 18.73 -7.12 -10.83
CA ALA A 304 18.52 -6.09 -9.81
C ALA A 304 18.10 -4.72 -10.39
N LYS A 305 18.70 -4.33 -11.53
CA LYS A 305 18.35 -3.11 -12.27
C LYS A 305 16.90 -3.12 -12.75
N TRP A 306 16.45 -4.22 -13.36
CA TRP A 306 15.09 -4.36 -13.88
C TRP A 306 14.07 -4.53 -12.77
N HIS A 307 14.38 -5.30 -11.72
CA HIS A 307 13.53 -5.43 -10.55
C HIS A 307 13.19 -4.05 -9.96
N LYS A 308 14.20 -3.18 -9.80
CA LYS A 308 13.99 -1.82 -9.28
C LYS A 308 13.15 -0.94 -10.21
N ARG A 309 13.36 -1.03 -11.54
CA ARG A 309 12.59 -0.27 -12.53
C ARG A 309 11.13 -0.70 -12.55
N LEU A 310 10.88 -2.01 -12.69
CA LEU A 310 9.54 -2.59 -12.70
C LEU A 310 8.79 -2.32 -11.40
N ARG A 311 9.48 -2.38 -10.25
CA ARG A 311 8.85 -2.09 -8.95
C ARG A 311 8.42 -0.63 -8.79
N ASN A 312 8.96 0.30 -9.59
CA ASN A 312 8.50 1.68 -9.57
C ASN A 312 7.23 1.91 -10.41
N VAL A 313 6.89 0.99 -11.31
CA VAL A 313 5.72 1.10 -12.20
C VAL A 313 4.42 1.21 -11.39
N ARG A 314 4.22 0.40 -10.35
CA ARG A 314 3.06 0.51 -9.45
C ARG A 314 2.87 1.90 -8.81
N TYR A 315 3.93 2.68 -8.57
CA TYR A 315 3.79 4.05 -8.04
C TYR A 315 3.34 5.02 -9.14
N PHE A 316 3.80 4.81 -10.37
CA PHE A 316 3.32 5.55 -11.52
C PHE A 316 1.84 5.24 -11.79
N ILE A 317 1.44 3.96 -11.76
CA ILE A 317 0.03 3.54 -11.90
C ILE A 317 -0.82 4.15 -10.79
N LEU A 318 -0.36 4.12 -9.54
CA LEU A 318 -1.05 4.76 -8.42
C LEU A 318 -1.23 6.27 -8.64
N TRP A 319 -0.15 6.97 -9.01
CA TRP A 319 -0.21 8.41 -9.30
C TRP A 319 -1.16 8.70 -10.46
N PHE A 320 -1.06 7.96 -11.56
CA PHE A 320 -1.90 8.12 -12.75
C PHE A 320 -3.37 7.93 -12.39
N ALA A 321 -3.71 6.84 -11.69
CA ALA A 321 -5.07 6.55 -11.27
C ALA A 321 -5.63 7.66 -10.37
N LEU A 322 -4.88 8.09 -9.35
CA LEU A 322 -5.31 9.17 -8.46
C LEU A 322 -5.40 10.52 -9.17
N PHE A 323 -4.46 10.84 -10.05
CA PHE A 323 -4.44 12.11 -10.80
C PHE A 323 -5.70 12.26 -11.65
N PHE A 324 -6.02 11.25 -12.46
CA PHE A 324 -7.21 11.31 -13.31
C PHE A 324 -8.50 11.19 -12.50
N THR A 325 -8.51 10.44 -11.40
CA THR A 325 -9.67 10.38 -10.49
C THR A 325 -10.01 11.75 -9.93
N ILE A 326 -9.00 12.47 -9.44
CA ILE A 326 -9.18 13.82 -8.87
C ILE A 326 -9.50 14.83 -9.98
N LEU A 327 -8.84 14.74 -11.14
CA LEU A 327 -9.04 15.67 -12.25
C LEU A 327 -10.43 15.54 -12.89
N LEU A 328 -10.94 14.32 -13.03
CA LEU A 328 -12.20 14.04 -13.71
C LEU A 328 -13.39 13.89 -12.75
N GLY A 329 -13.16 13.92 -11.43
CA GLY A 329 -14.22 13.75 -10.45
C GLY A 329 -14.83 12.34 -10.41
N SER A 330 -14.16 11.33 -10.99
CA SER A 330 -14.70 9.97 -11.14
C SER A 330 -13.75 8.92 -10.60
N VAL A 331 -14.26 8.03 -9.75
CA VAL A 331 -13.44 6.99 -9.09
C VAL A 331 -13.25 5.76 -9.98
N SER A 332 -14.02 5.62 -11.06
CA SER A 332 -13.97 4.44 -11.94
C SER A 332 -12.61 4.18 -12.60
N ILE A 333 -11.79 5.22 -12.74
CA ILE A 333 -10.42 5.10 -13.28
C ILE A 333 -9.51 4.29 -12.35
N THR A 334 -9.88 4.17 -11.08
CA THR A 334 -9.15 3.37 -10.10
C THR A 334 -9.47 1.87 -10.16
N VAL A 335 -10.44 1.45 -10.97
CA VAL A 335 -10.82 0.04 -11.21
C VAL A 335 -9.79 -0.63 -12.14
N PHE A 336 -8.52 -0.54 -11.77
CA PHE A 336 -7.40 -1.18 -12.44
C PHE A 336 -6.94 -2.37 -11.60
N GLU A 337 -7.74 -3.43 -11.60
CA GLU A 337 -7.50 -4.60 -10.77
C GLU A 337 -8.03 -5.92 -11.36
N PRO A 338 -7.24 -7.01 -11.30
CA PRO A 338 -7.63 -8.31 -11.86
C PRO A 338 -8.58 -9.11 -10.96
N TRP A 339 -8.64 -8.80 -9.66
CA TRP A 339 -9.44 -9.59 -8.72
C TRP A 339 -10.93 -9.31 -8.79
N GLY A 340 -11.35 -8.11 -9.23
CA GLY A 340 -12.75 -7.79 -9.48
C GLY A 340 -13.32 -8.83 -10.43
N THR A 341 -12.75 -8.93 -11.62
CA THR A 341 -13.11 -9.91 -12.66
C THR A 341 -12.97 -11.35 -12.21
N LEU A 342 -11.89 -11.68 -11.49
CA LEU A 342 -11.64 -13.05 -11.06
C LEU A 342 -12.68 -13.57 -10.08
N PHE A 343 -13.04 -12.78 -9.07
CA PHE A 343 -13.92 -13.26 -7.99
C PHE A 343 -15.40 -12.99 -8.27
N SER A 344 -15.72 -11.97 -9.06
CA SER A 344 -17.09 -11.74 -9.52
C SER A 344 -17.50 -12.63 -10.70
N MET A 345 -16.51 -13.15 -11.44
CA MET A 345 -16.68 -13.78 -12.75
C MET A 345 -17.39 -12.87 -13.77
N LYS A 346 -17.26 -11.55 -13.59
CA LYS A 346 -17.90 -10.50 -14.39
C LYS A 346 -16.88 -9.43 -14.76
N GLY A 347 -16.85 -9.02 -16.02
CA GLY A 347 -15.98 -7.93 -16.47
C GLY A 347 -16.02 -7.71 -17.97
N SER A 348 -15.54 -6.54 -18.39
CA SER A 348 -15.37 -6.18 -19.79
C SER A 348 -14.22 -6.95 -20.45
N PHE A 349 -14.12 -6.90 -21.77
CA PHE A 349 -13.07 -7.61 -22.52
C PHE A 349 -11.65 -7.22 -22.05
N ASP A 350 -11.40 -5.94 -21.86
CA ASP A 350 -10.13 -5.40 -21.37
C ASP A 350 -9.79 -5.87 -19.94
N GLN A 351 -10.78 -5.98 -19.06
CA GLN A 351 -10.62 -6.53 -17.72
C GLN A 351 -10.27 -8.02 -17.73
N TRP A 352 -10.89 -8.81 -18.61
CA TRP A 352 -10.53 -10.22 -18.81
C TRP A 352 -9.11 -10.39 -19.36
N VAL A 353 -8.71 -9.55 -20.32
CA VAL A 353 -7.34 -9.52 -20.84
C VAL A 353 -6.35 -9.18 -19.73
N LEU A 354 -6.65 -8.18 -18.89
CA LEU A 354 -5.83 -7.79 -17.75
C LEU A 354 -5.66 -8.95 -16.76
N LEU A 355 -6.76 -9.62 -16.41
CA LEU A 355 -6.74 -10.80 -15.54
C LEU A 355 -5.86 -11.91 -16.13
N GLY A 356 -6.04 -12.22 -17.41
CA GLY A 356 -5.28 -13.25 -18.12
C GLY A 356 -3.78 -12.96 -18.08
N ILE A 357 -3.36 -11.74 -18.44
CA ILE A 357 -1.95 -11.31 -18.39
C ILE A 357 -1.42 -11.38 -16.95
N SER A 358 -2.19 -10.89 -15.99
CA SER A 358 -1.78 -10.86 -14.58
C SER A 358 -1.55 -12.25 -14.01
N VAL A 359 -2.49 -13.18 -14.23
CA VAL A 359 -2.36 -14.58 -13.77
C VAL A 359 -1.24 -15.29 -14.52
N ALA A 360 -1.15 -15.13 -15.84
CA ALA A 360 -0.07 -15.72 -16.65
C ALA A 360 1.30 -15.29 -16.14
N SER A 361 1.49 -14.01 -15.81
CA SER A 361 2.76 -13.50 -15.28
C SER A 361 3.16 -14.18 -13.95
N GLY A 362 2.18 -14.60 -13.14
CA GLY A 362 2.39 -15.31 -11.88
C GLY A 362 3.00 -16.70 -12.04
N PHE A 363 2.78 -17.39 -13.17
CA PHE A 363 3.42 -18.68 -13.45
C PHE A 363 4.94 -18.54 -13.63
N PHE A 364 5.39 -17.39 -14.13
CA PHE A 364 6.80 -17.15 -14.45
C PHE A 364 7.55 -16.49 -13.30
N ILE A 365 6.95 -15.48 -12.67
CA ILE A 365 7.59 -14.65 -11.63
C ILE A 365 6.72 -14.67 -10.37
N TYR A 366 7.34 -15.01 -9.23
CA TYR A 366 6.67 -15.06 -7.94
C TYR A 366 6.02 -13.71 -7.61
N ASN A 367 4.69 -13.70 -7.42
CA ASN A 367 3.89 -12.51 -7.08
C ASN A 367 4.11 -11.32 -8.03
N ALA A 368 4.22 -11.58 -9.33
CA ALA A 368 4.52 -10.60 -10.38
C ALA A 368 3.62 -9.35 -10.29
N TRP A 369 2.30 -9.54 -10.27
CA TRP A 369 1.35 -8.42 -10.19
C TRP A 369 1.55 -7.61 -8.91
N CYS A 370 1.60 -8.30 -7.77
CA CYS A 370 1.71 -7.67 -6.45
C CYS A 370 3.01 -6.86 -6.29
N PHE A 371 4.12 -7.29 -6.90
CA PHE A 371 5.40 -6.59 -6.81
C PHE A 371 5.55 -5.42 -7.78
N TYR A 372 5.03 -5.54 -9.00
CA TYR A 372 5.37 -4.61 -10.09
C TYR A 372 4.22 -3.69 -10.50
N VAL A 373 2.96 -4.13 -10.35
CA VAL A 373 1.81 -3.46 -10.97
C VAL A 373 0.82 -2.95 -9.92
N CYS A 374 0.55 -3.73 -8.87
CA CYS A 374 -0.53 -3.48 -7.92
C CYS A 374 -0.46 -2.10 -7.22
N PRO A 375 -1.41 -1.18 -7.49
CA PRO A 375 -1.41 0.15 -6.89
C PRO A 375 -1.79 0.13 -5.40
N VAL A 376 -2.61 -0.84 -4.95
CA VAL A 376 -2.91 -1.05 -3.52
C VAL A 376 -1.63 -1.36 -2.73
N GLY A 377 -0.75 -2.19 -3.30
CA GLY A 377 0.56 -2.47 -2.71
C GLY A 377 1.46 -1.23 -2.64
N ALA A 378 1.41 -0.37 -3.66
CA ALA A 378 2.12 0.90 -3.68
C ALA A 378 1.59 1.87 -2.61
N PHE A 379 0.27 1.97 -2.45
CA PHE A 379 -0.39 2.77 -1.44
C PHE A 379 0.03 2.33 -0.03
N MET A 380 -0.05 1.03 0.27
CA MET A 380 0.39 0.50 1.57
C MET A 380 1.89 0.72 1.84
N ASP A 381 2.73 0.66 0.80
CA ASP A 381 4.15 1.01 0.95
C ASP A 381 4.33 2.50 1.28
N ILE A 382 3.52 3.40 0.72
CA ILE A 382 3.50 4.83 1.08
C ILE A 382 3.07 5.00 2.54
N VAL A 383 2.00 4.35 2.99
CA VAL A 383 1.55 4.38 4.40
C VAL A 383 2.69 4.00 5.35
N LEU A 384 3.42 2.92 5.04
CA LEU A 384 4.59 2.50 5.82
C LEU A 384 5.77 3.46 5.73
N ILE A 385 6.01 4.09 4.57
CA ILE A 385 7.02 5.14 4.41
C ILE A 385 6.65 6.37 5.25
N VAL A 386 5.39 6.80 5.25
CA VAL A 386 4.91 7.95 6.04
C VAL A 386 5.08 7.66 7.53
N ARG A 387 4.67 6.48 8.01
CA ARG A 387 4.92 6.04 9.39
C ARG A 387 6.41 6.07 9.74
N ARG A 388 7.25 5.49 8.87
CA ARG A 388 8.71 5.48 9.07
C ARG A 388 9.26 6.89 9.11
N LYS A 389 8.95 7.76 8.15
CA LYS A 389 9.38 9.16 8.13
C LYS A 389 8.90 9.97 9.33
N GLY A 390 7.65 9.75 9.77
CA GLY A 390 7.14 10.33 11.02
C GLY A 390 7.93 9.90 12.25
N ARG A 391 8.53 8.70 12.21
CA ARG A 391 9.49 8.20 13.22
C ARG A 391 10.94 8.62 12.94
N ASP A 392 11.34 8.77 11.67
CA ASP A 392 12.70 9.02 11.16
C ASP A 392 13.07 10.50 11.14
N LEU A 393 12.17 11.41 11.55
CA LEU A 393 12.57 12.72 12.09
C LEU A 393 13.59 12.57 13.26
N TRP A 394 13.86 11.32 13.69
CA TRP A 394 14.74 10.95 14.79
C TRP A 394 16.09 10.26 14.46
N ASN A 395 16.40 9.60 13.31
CA ASN A 395 17.73 8.93 13.13
C ASN A 395 18.13 8.50 11.69
N THR A 396 19.41 8.69 11.30
CA THR A 396 19.94 8.70 9.91
C THR A 396 20.30 7.34 9.26
N ILE A 397 20.21 6.20 9.95
CA ILE A 397 20.38 4.84 9.33
C ILE A 397 19.12 3.96 9.47
N GLY A 398 18.08 4.44 10.15
CA GLY A 398 16.88 3.64 10.46
C GLY A 398 17.12 2.49 11.45
N ILE A 399 18.35 2.34 11.95
CA ILE A 399 18.74 1.51 13.09
C ILE A 399 19.30 2.47 14.16
N PRO A 400 18.75 2.49 15.39
CA PRO A 400 19.31 3.27 16.48
C PRO A 400 20.76 2.88 16.74
N LEU A 401 21.68 3.84 16.65
CA LEU A 401 23.08 3.64 17.00
C LEU A 401 23.30 4.00 18.47
N ILE A 402 23.80 3.04 19.24
CA ILE A 402 24.14 3.27 20.65
C ILE A 402 25.65 3.23 20.79
N LYS A 403 26.20 4.34 21.26
CA LYS A 403 27.63 4.47 21.58
C LYS A 403 27.79 4.50 23.10
N ARG A 404 28.66 3.65 23.61
CA ARG A 404 29.00 3.58 25.03
C ARG A 404 30.51 3.46 25.15
N GLN A 405 31.10 4.34 25.95
CA GLN A 405 32.51 4.27 26.27
C GLN A 405 32.71 3.23 27.36
N VAL A 406 33.67 2.34 27.17
CA VAL A 406 33.98 1.23 28.09
C VAL A 406 35.45 1.30 28.46
N GLN A 407 35.82 0.75 29.62
CA GLN A 407 37.21 0.58 30.00
C GLN A 407 37.67 -0.84 29.65
N VAL A 408 38.89 -0.97 29.10
CA VAL A 408 39.44 -2.28 28.69
C VAL A 408 39.41 -3.29 29.85
N SER A 409 39.76 -2.87 31.07
CA SER A 409 39.74 -3.71 32.28
C SER A 409 38.34 -4.19 32.71
N ARG A 410 37.28 -3.58 32.21
CA ARG A 410 35.88 -3.87 32.57
C ARG A 410 35.00 -4.17 31.35
N TYR A 411 35.62 -4.42 30.19
CA TYR A 411 34.96 -4.52 28.90
C TYR A 411 33.75 -5.44 28.92
N ASP A 412 33.91 -6.66 29.42
CA ASP A 412 32.84 -7.67 29.49
C ASP A 412 31.66 -7.21 30.36
N SER A 413 31.97 -6.68 31.55
CA SER A 413 30.95 -6.22 32.50
C SER A 413 30.18 -4.99 31.99
N ASP A 414 30.88 -4.07 31.30
CA ASP A 414 30.27 -2.90 30.70
C ASP A 414 29.43 -3.31 29.47
N TYR A 415 29.91 -4.26 28.66
CA TYR A 415 29.15 -4.81 27.52
C TYR A 415 27.85 -5.46 28.00
N CYS A 416 27.92 -6.34 29.01
CA CYS A 416 26.74 -6.94 29.63
C CYS A 416 25.75 -5.90 30.15
N ARG A 417 26.24 -4.82 30.77
CA ARG A 417 25.40 -3.71 31.26
C ARG A 417 24.68 -3.01 30.11
N VAL A 418 25.36 -2.79 28.98
CA VAL A 418 24.75 -2.16 27.80
C VAL A 418 23.67 -3.05 27.20
N VAL A 419 23.93 -4.36 27.06
CA VAL A 419 22.94 -5.31 26.56
C VAL A 419 21.72 -5.38 27.50
N ASN A 420 21.93 -5.46 28.81
CA ASN A 420 20.82 -5.48 29.77
C ASN A 420 20.01 -4.18 29.76
N HIS A 421 20.67 -3.02 29.63
CA HIS A 421 20.00 -1.74 29.45
C HIS A 421 19.14 -1.74 28.18
N LEU A 422 19.67 -2.30 27.09
CA LEU A 422 18.96 -2.44 25.83
C LEU A 422 17.74 -3.35 25.96
N LYS A 423 17.89 -4.53 26.59
CA LYS A 423 16.78 -5.46 26.87
C LYS A 423 15.63 -4.79 27.61
N ASN A 424 15.94 -3.89 28.55
CA ASN A 424 14.93 -3.18 29.33
C ASN A 424 14.20 -2.08 28.54
N GLN A 425 14.77 -1.60 27.43
CA GLN A 425 14.20 -0.53 26.61
C GLN A 425 13.56 -1.04 25.32
N VAL A 426 14.15 -2.09 24.74
CA VAL A 426 13.77 -2.69 23.47
C VAL A 426 13.94 -4.20 23.65
N ASP A 427 12.88 -4.95 23.37
CA ASP A 427 12.89 -6.41 23.53
C ASP A 427 13.86 -7.05 22.52
N ILE A 428 15.11 -7.24 22.95
CA ILE A 428 16.18 -7.86 22.15
C ILE A 428 16.35 -9.32 22.56
N GLU A 429 16.13 -10.22 21.60
CA GLU A 429 16.19 -11.67 21.81
C GLU A 429 17.57 -12.26 21.45
N GLY A 430 18.37 -11.53 20.66
CA GLY A 430 19.65 -12.03 20.16
C GLY A 430 20.60 -10.94 19.65
N GLY A 431 21.90 -11.27 19.65
CA GLY A 431 22.97 -10.46 19.08
C GLY A 431 23.52 -11.11 17.82
N VAL A 432 23.79 -10.31 16.79
CA VAL A 432 24.43 -10.77 15.55
C VAL A 432 25.89 -10.29 15.56
N PHE A 433 26.84 -11.21 15.46
CA PHE A 433 28.27 -10.91 15.52
C PHE A 433 28.97 -11.36 14.23
N GLY A 434 29.87 -10.52 13.73
CA GLY A 434 30.52 -10.69 12.43
C GLY A 434 31.75 -11.61 12.42
N ASP A 435 31.80 -12.56 13.35
CA ASP A 435 32.97 -13.42 13.56
C ASP A 435 33.19 -14.42 12.44
N VAL A 436 34.46 -14.61 12.08
CA VAL A 436 34.90 -15.52 11.01
C VAL A 436 35.81 -16.58 11.61
N SER A 437 35.48 -17.86 11.39
CA SER A 437 36.23 -18.99 11.95
C SER A 437 37.34 -19.51 11.04
N ILE A 438 37.04 -19.73 9.76
CA ILE A 438 38.00 -20.36 8.83
C ILE A 438 39.07 -19.33 8.43
N GLY A 439 40.33 -19.66 8.77
CA GLY A 439 41.50 -18.81 8.57
C GLY A 439 41.84 -17.91 9.76
N ASN A 440 41.05 -17.94 10.84
CA ASN A 440 41.26 -17.13 12.04
C ASN A 440 41.68 -17.99 13.23
N GLU A 441 42.97 -17.93 13.60
CA GLU A 441 43.53 -18.71 14.71
C GLU A 441 42.90 -18.34 16.07
N GLU A 442 42.37 -17.13 16.22
CA GLU A 442 41.77 -16.63 17.47
C GLU A 442 40.24 -16.82 17.52
N ALA A 443 39.64 -17.42 16.49
CA ALA A 443 38.18 -17.51 16.39
C ALA A 443 37.52 -18.20 17.59
N SER A 444 38.13 -19.26 18.11
CA SER A 444 37.59 -20.01 19.26
C SER A 444 37.57 -19.19 20.55
N LEU A 445 38.53 -18.27 20.73
CA LEU A 445 38.56 -17.37 21.88
C LEU A 445 37.39 -16.39 21.81
N HIS A 446 37.19 -15.76 20.64
CA HIS A 446 36.14 -14.78 20.46
C HIS A 446 34.74 -15.42 20.44
N GLU A 447 34.58 -16.63 19.89
CA GLU A 447 33.33 -17.40 19.97
C GLU A 447 32.96 -17.72 21.43
N SER A 448 33.94 -18.14 22.24
CA SER A 448 33.73 -18.40 23.66
C SER A 448 33.31 -17.13 24.39
N TRP A 449 33.95 -15.99 24.09
CA TRP A 449 33.59 -14.69 24.63
C TRP A 449 32.16 -14.28 24.24
N VAL A 450 31.79 -14.34 22.96
CA VAL A 450 30.42 -14.01 22.48
C VAL A 450 29.37 -14.90 23.18
N LYS A 451 29.62 -16.21 23.26
CA LYS A 451 28.72 -17.15 23.95
C LYS A 451 28.58 -16.81 25.43
N ASN A 452 29.67 -16.48 26.11
CA ASN A 452 29.65 -16.10 27.53
C ASN A 452 28.87 -14.81 27.77
N ILE A 453 29.07 -13.77 26.96
CA ILE A 453 28.32 -12.51 27.04
C ILE A 453 26.83 -12.74 26.77
N CYS A 454 26.49 -13.48 25.72
CA CYS A 454 25.12 -13.76 25.35
C CYS A 454 24.40 -14.60 26.42
N HIS A 455 25.08 -15.62 26.96
CA HIS A 455 24.57 -16.41 28.08
C HIS A 455 24.34 -15.54 29.33
N SER A 456 25.32 -14.70 29.68
CA SER A 456 25.25 -13.84 30.87
C SER A 456 24.17 -12.76 30.79
N THR A 457 23.77 -12.37 29.58
CA THR A 457 22.73 -11.38 29.33
C THR A 457 21.39 -12.01 28.94
N GLY A 458 21.34 -13.32 28.74
CA GLY A 458 20.15 -14.06 28.32
C GLY A 458 19.65 -13.64 26.94
N ILE A 459 20.55 -13.48 25.97
CA ILE A 459 20.23 -13.30 24.54
C ILE A 459 20.86 -14.43 23.72
N GLN A 460 20.35 -14.70 22.51
CA GLN A 460 20.93 -15.68 21.61
C GLN A 460 22.09 -15.09 20.78
N ALA A 461 23.20 -15.83 20.65
CA ALA A 461 24.28 -15.48 19.73
C ALA A 461 23.96 -15.97 18.30
N HIS A 462 24.06 -15.07 17.31
CA HIS A 462 23.97 -15.39 15.90
C HIS A 462 25.28 -15.05 15.19
N LEU A 463 25.93 -16.06 14.60
CA LEU A 463 27.22 -15.96 13.92
C LEU A 463 27.08 -16.30 12.42
N PRO A 464 26.52 -15.40 11.59
CA PRO A 464 26.19 -15.70 10.20
C PRO A 464 27.38 -15.97 9.29
N LEU A 465 28.59 -15.55 9.69
CA LEU A 465 29.83 -15.75 8.92
C LEU A 465 30.64 -16.96 9.43
N TRP A 466 30.15 -17.65 10.44
CA TRP A 466 30.81 -18.84 10.99
C TRP A 466 30.84 -19.96 9.96
N ASN A 467 31.96 -20.67 9.89
CA ASN A 467 32.21 -21.75 8.92
C ASN A 467 32.22 -21.33 7.44
N ILE A 468 32.30 -20.04 7.15
CA ILE A 468 32.54 -19.52 5.80
C ILE A 468 34.02 -19.11 5.71
N ASN A 469 34.71 -19.46 4.62
CA ASN A 469 36.11 -19.04 4.45
C ASN A 469 36.21 -17.54 4.17
N ARG A 470 37.35 -16.93 4.54
CA ARG A 470 37.56 -15.49 4.36
C ARG A 470 37.46 -15.05 2.90
N GLU A 471 38.04 -15.80 1.96
CA GLU A 471 38.01 -15.46 0.53
C GLU A 471 36.58 -15.35 0.00
N ASP A 472 35.70 -16.28 0.37
CA ASP A 472 34.30 -16.32 -0.02
C ASP A 472 33.50 -15.19 0.63
N ILE A 473 33.79 -14.84 1.89
CA ILE A 473 33.19 -13.67 2.54
C ILE A 473 33.54 -12.38 1.78
N LEU A 474 34.81 -12.21 1.39
CA LEU A 474 35.24 -11.03 0.62
C LEU A 474 34.59 -11.01 -0.77
N LYS A 475 34.52 -12.15 -1.46
CA LYS A 475 33.78 -12.28 -2.73
C LYS A 475 32.30 -11.96 -2.56
N MET A 476 31.67 -12.40 -1.47
CA MET A 476 30.28 -12.10 -1.15
C MET A 476 30.07 -10.60 -0.95
N LEU A 477 30.95 -9.92 -0.21
CA LEU A 477 30.87 -8.46 -0.03
C LEU A 477 30.92 -7.73 -1.37
N ILE A 478 31.89 -8.10 -2.24
CA ILE A 478 32.04 -7.53 -3.58
C ILE A 478 30.79 -7.84 -4.43
N TYR A 479 30.36 -9.10 -4.44
CA TYR A 479 29.20 -9.57 -5.21
C TYR A 479 27.90 -8.87 -4.80
N TYR A 480 27.69 -8.69 -3.49
CA TYR A 480 26.54 -7.96 -2.99
C TYR A 480 26.68 -6.45 -3.19
N GLY A 481 27.80 -5.94 -3.71
CA GLY A 481 27.96 -4.53 -4.06
C GLY A 481 28.27 -3.65 -2.84
N PHE A 482 28.89 -4.20 -1.81
CA PHE A 482 29.50 -3.39 -0.76
C PHE A 482 30.79 -2.75 -1.27
N GLU A 483 30.99 -1.49 -0.92
CA GLU A 483 32.25 -0.80 -1.15
C GLU A 483 32.99 -0.65 0.16
N VAL A 484 34.14 -1.30 0.22
CA VAL A 484 34.93 -1.48 1.44
C VAL A 484 36.31 -0.91 1.18
N LEU A 485 36.79 -0.03 2.05
CA LEU A 485 38.11 0.57 1.98
C LEU A 485 38.99 0.02 3.11
N MET A 486 40.26 -0.22 2.83
CA MET A 486 41.24 -0.48 3.89
C MET A 486 41.60 0.82 4.61
N ILE A 487 41.43 0.85 5.93
CA ILE A 487 41.66 2.04 6.76
C ILE A 487 42.75 1.83 7.82
N VAL A 488 43.15 0.60 8.07
CA VAL A 488 44.31 0.28 8.90
C VAL A 488 45.08 -0.84 8.22
N THR A 489 46.41 -0.74 8.21
CA THR A 489 47.30 -1.75 7.67
C THR A 489 48.52 -1.87 8.57
N ASP A 490 49.03 -3.08 8.77
CA ASP A 490 50.25 -3.28 9.54
C ASP A 490 51.48 -2.82 8.75
N ASP A 491 52.45 -2.22 9.43
CA ASP A 491 53.67 -1.73 8.80
C ASP A 491 54.60 -2.87 8.34
N SER A 492 54.54 -4.02 9.00
CA SER A 492 55.48 -5.13 8.77
C SER A 492 55.24 -5.89 7.47
N LYS A 493 53.99 -5.97 7.03
CA LYS A 493 53.54 -6.73 5.87
C LYS A 493 52.86 -5.81 4.89
N LEU A 494 51.69 -5.25 5.18
CA LEU A 494 50.94 -4.53 4.16
C LEU A 494 51.52 -3.14 3.87
N GLY A 495 51.88 -2.36 4.88
CA GLY A 495 52.45 -1.03 4.69
C GLY A 495 51.41 0.05 4.36
N LYS A 496 51.89 1.29 4.23
CA LYS A 496 51.08 2.50 4.02
C LYS A 496 50.33 2.51 2.68
N GLU A 497 50.90 1.88 1.66
CA GLU A 497 50.41 1.88 0.28
C GLU A 497 49.08 1.16 0.07
N TRP A 498 48.65 0.38 1.07
CA TRP A 498 47.36 -0.30 1.07
C TRP A 498 46.24 0.55 1.68
N LEU A 499 46.56 1.64 2.39
CA LEU A 499 45.55 2.54 2.93
C LEU A 499 44.71 3.18 1.81
N GLY A 500 43.39 3.17 1.99
CA GLY A 500 42.43 3.71 1.04
C GLY A 500 42.15 2.81 -0.17
N LYS A 501 42.88 1.69 -0.36
CA LYS A 501 42.56 0.74 -1.42
C LYS A 501 41.15 0.18 -1.22
N LYS A 502 40.37 0.16 -2.31
CA LYS A 502 39.05 -0.47 -2.35
C LYS A 502 39.23 -1.98 -2.46
N LEU A 503 38.52 -2.72 -1.63
CA LEU A 503 38.51 -4.17 -1.69
C LEU A 503 37.63 -4.62 -2.86
N ASP A 504 38.24 -4.80 -4.02
CA ASP A 504 37.64 -5.34 -5.25
C ASP A 504 38.32 -6.65 -5.67
N LEU A 505 37.95 -7.18 -6.85
CA LEU A 505 38.48 -8.45 -7.34
C LEU A 505 39.99 -8.39 -7.62
N ASP A 506 40.50 -7.23 -8.00
CA ASP A 506 41.92 -7.05 -8.31
C ASP A 506 42.74 -7.03 -7.01
N VAL A 507 42.30 -6.26 -6.02
CA VAL A 507 42.90 -6.26 -4.67
C VAL A 507 42.80 -7.63 -4.01
N LEU A 508 41.69 -8.36 -4.20
CA LEU A 508 41.54 -9.72 -3.69
C LEU A 508 42.54 -10.69 -4.35
N ALA A 509 42.76 -10.58 -5.66
CA ALA A 509 43.77 -11.37 -6.37
C ALA A 509 45.19 -11.03 -5.89
N GLU A 510 45.48 -9.75 -5.64
CA GLU A 510 46.75 -9.28 -5.07
C GLU A 510 46.99 -9.89 -3.68
N LEU A 511 45.99 -9.86 -2.80
CA LEU A 511 46.05 -10.51 -1.48
C LEU A 511 46.27 -12.02 -1.59
N LYS A 512 45.60 -12.70 -2.52
CA LYS A 512 45.74 -14.15 -2.72
C LYS A 512 47.16 -14.53 -3.16
N ASN A 513 47.68 -13.84 -4.18
CA ASN A 513 49.06 -14.02 -4.65
C ASN A 513 50.08 -13.80 -3.51
N ARG A 514 49.80 -12.83 -2.63
CA ARG A 514 50.65 -12.53 -1.48
C ARG A 514 50.58 -13.62 -0.41
N PHE A 515 49.39 -14.17 -0.15
CA PHE A 515 49.20 -15.33 0.74
C PHE A 515 49.96 -16.55 0.21
N GLU A 516 49.84 -16.87 -1.07
CA GLU A 516 50.52 -18.01 -1.72
C GLU A 516 52.05 -17.90 -1.66
N LYS A 517 52.59 -16.67 -1.62
CA LYS A 517 54.03 -16.39 -1.52
C LYS A 517 54.53 -16.21 -0.09
N SER A 518 53.64 -16.13 0.90
CA SER A 518 54.03 -15.89 2.29
C SER A 518 54.55 -17.17 2.95
N GLU A 519 55.73 -17.10 3.56
CA GLU A 519 56.36 -18.25 4.24
C GLU A 519 55.55 -18.72 5.47
N ASP A 520 54.82 -17.79 6.11
CA ASP A 520 54.00 -18.06 7.30
C ASP A 520 52.50 -18.17 6.99
N GLY A 521 52.12 -18.19 5.71
CA GLY A 521 50.73 -18.29 5.29
C GLY A 521 49.87 -17.09 5.72
N ARG A 522 50.46 -15.90 5.92
CA ARG A 522 49.74 -14.70 6.38
C ARG A 522 49.98 -13.51 5.45
N VAL A 523 48.89 -12.87 5.05
CA VAL A 523 48.88 -11.70 4.14
C VAL A 523 49.28 -10.38 4.79
N GLY A 524 49.09 -10.27 6.11
CA GLY A 524 49.15 -9.03 6.89
C GLY A 524 47.86 -8.75 7.63
N TYR A 525 47.89 -7.75 8.51
CA TYR A 525 46.77 -7.30 9.33
C TYR A 525 46.20 -6.01 8.78
N TYR A 526 44.87 -5.94 8.68
CA TYR A 526 44.18 -4.75 8.21
C TYR A 526 42.80 -4.60 8.84
N HIS A 527 42.32 -3.36 8.91
CA HIS A 527 40.91 -3.06 9.15
C HIS A 527 40.30 -2.34 7.97
N THR A 528 38.99 -2.50 7.86
CA THR A 528 38.23 -1.94 6.76
C THR A 528 37.09 -1.04 7.24
N LEU A 529 36.72 -0.08 6.40
CA LEU A 529 35.52 0.72 6.53
C LEU A 529 34.60 0.47 5.34
N VAL A 530 33.34 0.15 5.61
CA VAL A 530 32.30 0.05 4.58
C VAL A 530 31.76 1.45 4.30
N VAL A 531 32.05 1.99 3.12
CA VAL A 531 31.66 3.35 2.72
C VAL A 531 30.38 3.38 1.89
N ASP A 532 30.02 2.26 1.28
CA ASP A 532 28.79 2.08 0.52
C ASP A 532 28.35 0.60 0.53
N GLY A 533 27.09 0.34 0.18
CA GLY A 533 26.54 -1.02 0.06
C GLY A 533 25.01 -1.06 0.03
N PRO A 534 24.36 -2.14 -0.41
CA PRO A 534 22.93 -2.15 -0.74
C PRO A 534 21.98 -1.61 0.34
N ILE A 535 22.31 -1.83 1.61
CA ILE A 535 21.49 -1.44 2.77
C ILE A 535 21.67 0.03 3.17
N PHE A 536 22.76 0.69 2.74
CA PHE A 536 23.00 2.09 3.06
C PHE A 536 22.02 2.99 2.27
N GLN A 537 21.54 4.08 2.88
CA GLN A 537 20.68 5.06 2.21
C GLN A 537 21.48 6.14 1.47
N LYS A 538 22.66 6.48 2.00
CA LYS A 538 23.63 7.42 1.44
C LYS A 538 25.01 6.77 1.47
N ARG A 539 25.87 7.18 0.53
CA ARG A 539 27.28 6.85 0.52
C ARG A 539 28.01 7.72 1.54
N LEU A 540 28.99 7.16 2.23
CA LEU A 540 29.97 7.93 2.99
C LEU A 540 31.10 8.35 2.04
N ASN A 541 31.19 9.64 1.76
CA ASN A 541 32.27 10.23 0.96
C ASN A 541 33.34 10.78 1.89
N LEU A 542 34.58 10.33 1.75
CA LEU A 542 35.71 10.82 2.52
C LEU A 542 36.29 12.03 1.79
N GLU A 543 36.19 13.21 2.36
CA GLU A 543 36.59 14.48 1.70
C GLU A 543 38.05 14.81 2.00
N LYS A 544 38.46 14.57 3.25
CA LYS A 544 39.83 14.80 3.69
C LYS A 544 40.29 13.63 4.54
N VAL A 545 41.40 13.03 4.11
CA VAL A 545 42.03 11.91 4.80
C VAL A 545 43.54 12.11 4.87
N SER A 546 44.16 11.62 5.94
CA SER A 546 45.61 11.63 6.11
C SER A 546 46.11 10.27 6.61
N ALA A 547 47.34 9.91 6.25
CA ALA A 547 47.95 8.66 6.68
C ALA A 547 48.78 8.91 7.94
N VAL A 548 48.44 8.24 9.04
CA VAL A 548 49.09 8.39 10.34
C VAL A 548 49.70 7.07 10.78
N PHE A 549 50.98 7.08 11.12
CA PHE A 549 51.65 5.93 11.72
C PHE A 549 51.50 5.98 13.24
N ARG A 550 51.13 4.86 13.87
CA ARG A 550 51.12 4.72 15.33
C ARG A 550 51.76 3.42 15.76
N ARG A 551 52.47 3.48 16.88
CA ARG A 551 52.96 2.32 17.61
C ARG A 551 52.22 2.25 18.94
N ASP A 552 51.42 1.22 19.10
CA ASP A 552 50.59 1.00 20.28
C ASP A 552 50.73 -0.46 20.77
N GLU A 553 49.95 -0.82 21.78
CA GLU A 553 49.93 -2.18 22.36
C GLU A 553 49.50 -3.27 21.37
N TRP A 554 48.91 -2.89 20.23
CA TRP A 554 48.46 -3.78 19.15
C TRP A 554 49.44 -3.82 17.96
N GLY A 555 50.59 -3.14 18.06
CA GLY A 555 51.68 -3.20 17.09
C GLY A 555 52.02 -1.86 16.44
N SER A 556 52.76 -1.93 15.33
CA SER A 556 53.10 -0.77 14.49
C SER A 556 52.21 -0.76 13.26
N ASN A 557 51.27 0.18 13.21
CA ASN A 557 50.20 0.20 12.22
C ASN A 557 50.09 1.59 11.54
N TRP A 558 49.70 1.58 10.28
CA TRP A 558 49.28 2.75 9.53
C TRP A 558 47.76 2.89 9.59
N TYR A 559 47.27 4.11 9.80
CA TYR A 559 45.86 4.47 9.89
C TYR A 559 45.51 5.50 8.82
N LEU A 560 44.38 5.32 8.15
CA LEU A 560 43.75 6.34 7.34
C LEU A 560 42.85 7.18 8.25
N ASP A 561 43.39 8.29 8.75
CA ASP A 561 42.65 9.22 9.59
C ASP A 561 41.65 10.02 8.73
N ILE A 562 40.40 10.04 9.15
CA ILE A 562 39.30 10.68 8.41
C ILE A 562 39.01 12.01 9.08
N GLU A 563 39.57 13.08 8.53
CA GLU A 563 39.45 14.43 9.06
C GLU A 563 38.12 15.09 8.67
N ASP A 564 37.64 14.80 7.46
CA ASP A 564 36.37 15.34 6.96
C ASP A 564 35.64 14.34 6.05
N TYR A 565 34.32 14.34 6.13
CA TYR A 565 33.46 13.44 5.38
C TYR A 565 32.06 14.02 5.14
N SER A 566 31.42 13.59 4.06
CA SER A 566 30.04 13.94 3.76
C SER A 566 29.19 12.73 3.39
N LEU A 567 27.87 12.85 3.58
CA LEU A 567 26.91 11.83 3.18
C LEU A 567 26.30 12.18 1.82
N VAL A 568 26.73 11.45 0.78
CA VAL A 568 26.34 11.72 -0.60
C VAL A 568 25.20 10.78 -1.01
N SER A 569 24.24 11.30 -1.79
CA SER A 569 23.21 10.45 -2.39
C SER A 569 23.87 9.43 -3.31
N LYS A 570 23.54 8.15 -3.13
CA LYS A 570 24.04 7.03 -3.97
C LYS A 570 23.64 7.12 -5.44
N TYR A 571 22.64 7.95 -5.71
CA TYR A 571 22.12 8.23 -7.03
C TYR A 571 22.38 9.72 -7.26
N GLN A 572 23.54 10.04 -7.82
CA GLN A 572 23.84 11.30 -8.48
C GLN A 572 23.81 11.10 -9.98
#